data_AF-A0A316HDI1-F1
#
_entry.id   AF-A0A316HDI1-F1
#
_cell.length_a   1.000
_cell.length_b   1.000
_cell.length_c   1.000
_cell.angle_alpha   90.00
_cell.angle_beta   90.00
_cell.angle_gamma   90.00
#
_symmetry.space_group_name_H-M   'P 1'
#
loop_
_entity.id
_entity.type
_entity.pdbx_description
1 polymer ?
#
loop_
_entity_poly.entity_id
_entity_poly.type
_entity_poly.pdbx_seq_one_letter_code
_entity_poly.pdbx_strand_id
1 'polypeptide(L)'
;MAYSQGFSPHPKVSWVGAAPTGVASEAEYVEVSVVERVDPEALKLALDQALPPGIDVVDIVQAHGGNLTERIDASEWRIELDGVEPAELAEAVSVFLSQERVEVERLTKDGKRIIDVRPAVVSALVEPRSSDAGHDEAGLSQPCGILMTVVRQVTPTVRPDDVLNALRVVAGLVPPVPARATRMAQGRLDDEGRLVDPLQQDRES
;
A
#
# COMPACT_ATOMS: atom_id res chain seq x y z
N MET A 1 16.11 17.14 -16.93
CA MET A 1 15.08 17.48 -15.91
C MET A 1 14.45 18.83 -16.24
N ALA A 2 13.12 18.95 -16.17
CA ALA A 2 12.42 20.23 -16.20
C ALA A 2 12.30 20.83 -14.79
N TYR A 3 12.22 22.15 -14.71
CA TYR A 3 12.19 22.87 -13.43
C TYR A 3 10.93 23.73 -13.30
N SER A 4 10.51 23.99 -12.06
CA SER A 4 9.43 24.93 -11.76
C SER A 4 9.78 26.37 -12.19
N GLN A 5 8.75 27.15 -12.53
CA GLN A 5 8.91 28.57 -12.84
C GLN A 5 8.75 29.37 -11.53
N GLY A 6 9.85 29.90 -10.98
CA GLY A 6 9.86 30.64 -9.71
C GLY A 6 11.26 31.07 -9.28
N PHE A 7 11.35 31.82 -8.16
CA PHE A 7 12.62 32.37 -7.63
C PHE A 7 13.61 31.30 -7.12
N SER A 8 13.18 30.05 -6.98
CA SER A 8 14.04 28.89 -6.70
C SER A 8 13.51 27.71 -7.52
N PRO A 9 14.04 27.50 -8.74
CA PRO A 9 13.60 26.41 -9.61
C PRO A 9 13.98 25.07 -9.00
N HIS A 10 12.97 24.21 -8.79
CA HIS A 10 13.16 22.83 -8.35
C HIS A 10 12.79 21.86 -9.48
N PRO A 11 13.44 20.68 -9.55
CA PRO A 11 13.04 19.65 -10.51
C PRO A 11 11.55 19.34 -10.37
N LYS A 12 10.86 19.25 -11.51
CA LYS A 12 9.45 18.85 -11.56
C LYS A 12 9.33 17.35 -11.35
N VAL A 13 9.20 16.96 -10.09
CA VAL A 13 9.02 15.59 -9.63
C VAL A 13 7.80 15.59 -8.71
N SER A 14 6.84 14.70 -8.97
CA SER A 14 5.63 14.54 -8.16
C SER A 14 5.50 13.08 -7.73
N TRP A 15 5.41 12.85 -6.42
CA TRP A 15 5.20 11.52 -5.84
C TRP A 15 3.73 11.35 -5.48
N VAL A 16 3.17 10.17 -5.74
CA VAL A 16 1.79 9.86 -5.40
C VAL A 16 1.71 9.11 -4.07
N GLY A 17 0.95 9.67 -3.12
CA GLY A 17 0.48 8.94 -1.94
C GLY A 17 1.58 8.28 -1.10
N ALA A 18 2.43 9.09 -0.47
CA ALA A 18 3.52 8.60 0.38
C ALA A 18 3.05 7.55 1.41
N ALA A 19 3.78 6.45 1.51
CA ALA A 19 3.53 5.42 2.50
C ALA A 19 3.66 5.99 3.93
N PRO A 20 2.85 5.51 4.90
CA PRO A 20 3.04 5.82 6.31
C PRO A 20 4.47 5.48 6.79
N THR A 21 4.96 6.19 7.81
CA THR A 21 6.26 5.83 8.41
C THR A 21 6.21 4.43 9.02
N GLY A 22 7.26 3.64 8.79
CA GLY A 22 7.40 2.29 9.37
C GLY A 22 6.79 1.16 8.55
N VAL A 23 6.25 1.44 7.37
CA VAL A 23 5.76 0.42 6.43
C VAL A 23 6.64 0.34 5.19
N ALA A 24 6.72 -0.84 4.59
CA ALA A 24 7.37 -1.04 3.31
C ALA A 24 6.38 -0.80 2.15
N SER A 25 6.90 -0.61 0.95
CA SER A 25 6.09 -0.42 -0.25
C SER A 25 6.84 -0.92 -1.47
N GLU A 26 6.16 -1.68 -2.31
CA GLU A 26 6.62 -2.16 -3.62
C GLU A 26 5.97 -1.40 -4.78
N ALA A 27 5.07 -0.45 -4.48
CA ALA A 27 4.24 0.24 -5.46
C ALA A 27 4.25 1.76 -5.27
N GLU A 28 5.45 2.35 -5.29
CA GLU A 28 5.61 3.81 -5.33
C GLU A 28 5.55 4.33 -6.76
N TYR A 29 4.81 5.42 -6.97
CA TYR A 29 4.70 6.05 -8.28
C TYR A 29 5.21 7.49 -8.25
N VAL A 30 6.03 7.80 -9.24
CA VAL A 30 6.62 9.14 -9.43
C VAL A 30 6.41 9.61 -10.86
N GLU A 31 6.00 10.87 -11.01
CA GLU A 31 5.97 11.56 -12.29
C GLU A 31 7.15 12.53 -12.37
N VAL A 32 7.93 12.42 -13.45
CA VAL A 32 9.10 13.27 -13.71
C VAL A 32 8.92 14.02 -15.02
N SER A 33 8.96 15.35 -14.99
CA SER A 33 8.95 16.15 -16.21
C SER A 33 10.36 16.39 -16.75
N VAL A 34 10.53 16.23 -18.06
CA VAL A 34 11.78 16.46 -18.78
C VAL A 34 11.64 17.64 -19.77
N VAL A 35 12.75 18.29 -20.10
CA VAL A 35 12.78 19.43 -21.05
C VAL A 35 12.87 18.99 -22.51
N GLU A 36 13.44 17.80 -22.72
CA GLU A 36 13.64 17.18 -24.01
C GLU A 36 13.16 15.73 -23.91
N ARG A 37 12.81 15.13 -25.05
CA ARG A 37 12.40 13.73 -25.06
C ARG A 37 13.59 12.86 -24.65
N VAL A 38 13.37 12.01 -23.65
CA VAL A 38 14.35 11.03 -23.17
C VAL A 38 13.81 9.64 -23.47
N ASP A 39 14.70 8.72 -23.84
CA ASP A 39 14.38 7.31 -23.97
C ASP A 39 14.05 6.71 -22.58
N PRO A 40 12.85 6.12 -22.38
CA PRO A 40 12.43 5.56 -21.09
C PRO A 40 13.38 4.50 -20.54
N GLU A 41 13.92 3.63 -21.39
CA GLU A 41 14.84 2.56 -20.96
C GLU A 41 16.18 3.13 -20.48
N ALA A 42 16.77 4.06 -21.24
CA ALA A 42 17.97 4.76 -20.82
C ALA A 42 17.76 5.55 -19.50
N LEU A 43 16.59 6.19 -19.33
CA LEU A 43 16.26 6.89 -18.10
C LEU A 43 16.13 5.91 -16.91
N LYS A 44 15.49 4.75 -17.13
CA LYS A 44 15.34 3.71 -16.12
C LYS A 44 16.69 3.26 -15.61
N LEU A 45 17.60 2.89 -16.51
CA LEU A 45 18.95 2.45 -16.14
C LEU A 45 19.74 3.54 -15.40
N ALA A 46 19.64 4.79 -15.85
CA ALA A 46 20.35 5.89 -15.23
C ALA A 46 19.83 6.20 -13.81
N LEU A 47 18.51 6.12 -13.60
CA LEU A 47 17.90 6.31 -12.27
C LEU A 47 18.23 5.15 -11.34
N ASP A 48 18.13 3.91 -11.82
CA ASP A 48 18.43 2.72 -11.05
C ASP A 48 19.88 2.72 -10.52
N GLN A 49 20.84 3.17 -11.35
CA GLN A 49 22.24 3.35 -10.92
C GLN A 49 22.46 4.50 -9.94
N ALA A 50 21.58 5.49 -9.92
CA ALA A 50 21.70 6.68 -9.09
C ALA A 50 20.98 6.56 -7.73
N LEU A 51 20.03 5.62 -7.62
CA LEU A 51 19.25 5.40 -6.41
C LEU A 51 20.03 4.57 -5.37
N PRO A 52 19.75 4.77 -4.07
CA PRO A 52 20.38 3.99 -3.02
C PRO A 52 19.90 2.52 -3.08
N PRO A 53 20.70 1.57 -2.56
CA PRO A 53 20.28 0.17 -2.45
C PRO A 53 18.93 0.02 -1.72
N GLY A 54 18.06 -0.84 -2.25
CA GLY A 54 16.71 -1.06 -1.73
C GLY A 54 15.64 -0.13 -2.31
N ILE A 55 15.99 0.71 -3.30
CA ILE A 55 15.04 1.45 -4.12
C ILE A 55 15.36 1.13 -5.59
N ASP A 56 14.55 0.25 -6.17
CA ASP A 56 14.72 -0.21 -7.54
C ASP A 56 13.69 0.46 -8.46
N VAL A 57 14.11 0.88 -9.65
CA VAL A 57 13.15 1.37 -10.65
C VAL A 57 12.56 0.18 -11.38
N VAL A 58 11.33 -0.19 -11.07
CA VAL A 58 10.67 -1.36 -11.66
C VAL A 58 10.22 -1.12 -13.10
N ASP A 59 9.72 0.08 -13.41
CA ASP A 59 9.17 0.41 -14.73
C ASP A 59 9.23 1.93 -15.00
N ILE A 60 9.32 2.33 -16.26
CA ILE A 60 9.18 3.72 -16.71
C ILE A 60 8.39 3.73 -18.02
N VAL A 61 7.33 4.54 -18.04
CA VAL A 61 6.50 4.78 -19.22
C VAL A 61 6.49 6.27 -19.57
N GLN A 62 6.31 6.57 -20.85
CA GLN A 62 6.08 7.95 -21.26
C GLN A 62 4.65 8.33 -20.88
N ALA A 63 4.46 9.39 -20.09
CA ALA A 63 3.11 9.87 -19.80
C ALA A 63 2.45 10.49 -21.04
N HIS A 64 1.23 10.05 -21.38
CA HIS A 64 0.46 10.57 -22.52
C HIS A 64 -0.61 11.60 -22.13
N GLY A 65 -0.65 12.00 -20.85
CA GLY A 65 -1.55 13.02 -20.31
C GLY A 65 -2.39 12.53 -19.12
N GLY A 66 -3.13 13.45 -18.51
CA GLY A 66 -3.83 13.21 -17.24
C GLY A 66 -2.90 13.30 -16.03
N ASN A 67 -3.48 13.34 -14.84
CA ASN A 67 -2.73 13.42 -13.58
C ASN A 67 -2.60 12.02 -12.98
N LEU A 68 -1.38 11.53 -12.80
CA LEU A 68 -1.09 10.23 -12.17
C LEU A 68 -1.78 10.07 -10.80
N THR A 69 -1.89 11.16 -10.02
CA THR A 69 -2.57 11.13 -8.71
C THR A 69 -4.05 10.79 -8.84
N GLU A 70 -4.69 11.18 -9.94
CA GLU A 70 -6.10 10.85 -10.18
C GLU A 70 -6.28 9.37 -10.54
N ARG A 71 -5.21 8.67 -10.95
CA ARG A 71 -5.24 7.24 -11.32
C ARG A 71 -5.05 6.30 -10.13
N ILE A 72 -4.95 6.83 -8.92
CA ILE A 72 -4.76 6.06 -7.69
C ILE A 72 -5.80 6.51 -6.66
N ASP A 73 -6.69 5.60 -6.28
CA ASP A 73 -7.69 5.84 -5.23
C ASP A 73 -7.78 4.71 -4.20
N ALA A 74 -6.96 3.66 -4.33
CA ALA A 74 -6.86 2.56 -3.40
C ALA A 74 -5.45 1.96 -3.34
N SER A 75 -5.20 1.18 -2.30
CA SER A 75 -3.94 0.47 -2.09
C SER A 75 -4.20 -0.93 -1.56
N GLU A 76 -3.44 -1.89 -2.07
CA GLU A 76 -3.39 -3.26 -1.56
C GLU A 76 -2.25 -3.38 -0.58
N TRP A 77 -2.55 -3.96 0.58
CA TRP A 77 -1.62 -4.17 1.67
C TRP A 77 -1.50 -5.66 1.97
N ARG A 78 -0.26 -6.13 2.08
CA ARG A 78 0.10 -7.38 2.73
C ARG A 78 0.52 -7.05 4.15
N ILE A 79 -0.16 -7.62 5.14
CA ILE A 79 0.13 -7.38 6.56
C ILE A 79 0.47 -8.73 7.20
N GLU A 80 1.71 -8.88 7.64
CA GLU A 80 2.22 -10.06 8.34
C GLU A 80 2.03 -9.90 9.85
N LEU A 81 1.41 -10.88 10.48
CA LEU A 81 1.11 -10.92 11.91
C LEU A 81 1.80 -12.13 12.55
N ASP A 82 3.08 -11.95 12.88
CA ASP A 82 3.89 -12.97 13.55
C ASP A 82 3.29 -13.32 14.93
N GLY A 83 3.22 -14.61 15.21
CA GLY A 83 2.60 -15.18 16.41
C GLY A 83 1.06 -15.27 16.36
N VAL A 84 0.42 -14.91 15.25
CA VAL A 84 -1.03 -15.06 15.05
C VAL A 84 -1.31 -16.25 14.13
N GLU A 85 -2.23 -17.11 14.54
CA GLU A 85 -2.65 -18.24 13.69
C GLU A 85 -3.53 -17.77 12.53
N PRO A 86 -3.34 -18.26 11.28
CA PRO A 86 -4.18 -17.87 10.15
C PRO A 86 -5.68 -18.14 10.38
N ALA A 87 -6.01 -19.18 11.14
CA ALA A 87 -7.40 -19.47 11.50
C ALA A 87 -8.00 -18.42 12.44
N GLU A 88 -7.24 -17.97 13.43
CA GLU A 88 -7.63 -16.89 14.36
C GLU A 88 -7.80 -15.57 13.61
N LEU A 89 -6.85 -15.25 12.71
CA LEU A 89 -6.94 -14.08 11.85
C LEU A 89 -8.17 -14.13 10.93
N ALA A 90 -8.47 -15.30 10.35
CA ALA A 90 -9.62 -15.47 9.47
C ALA A 90 -10.94 -15.27 10.22
N GLU A 91 -11.05 -15.75 11.46
CA GLU A 91 -12.20 -15.49 12.32
C GLU A 91 -12.37 -13.99 12.60
N ALA A 92 -11.28 -13.30 12.99
CA ALA A 92 -11.31 -11.87 13.25
C ALA A 92 -11.70 -11.04 12.01
N VAL A 93 -11.18 -11.41 10.83
CA VAL A 93 -11.53 -10.78 9.54
C VAL A 93 -13.00 -11.01 9.20
N SER A 94 -13.52 -12.22 9.43
CA SER A 94 -14.94 -12.53 9.21
C SER A 94 -15.85 -11.66 10.10
N VAL A 95 -15.51 -11.54 11.39
CA VAL A 95 -16.24 -10.67 12.33
C VAL A 95 -16.18 -9.22 11.85
N PHE A 96 -15.00 -8.70 11.47
CA PHE A 96 -14.84 -7.34 10.96
C PHE A 96 -15.68 -7.07 9.70
N LEU A 97 -15.65 -7.97 8.72
CA LEU A 97 -16.39 -7.79 7.47
C LEU A 97 -17.92 -7.86 7.66
N SER A 98 -18.38 -8.54 8.72
CA SER A 98 -19.81 -8.60 9.08
C SER A 98 -20.36 -7.31 9.70
N GLN A 99 -19.49 -6.38 10.11
CA GLN A 99 -19.91 -5.10 10.66
C GLN A 99 -20.17 -4.09 9.52
N GLU A 100 -21.19 -3.25 9.68
CA GLU A 100 -21.42 -2.09 8.80
C GLU A 100 -20.53 -0.89 9.16
N ARG A 101 -20.13 -0.80 10.43
CA ARG A 101 -19.36 0.32 11.00
C ARG A 101 -18.38 -0.20 12.04
N VAL A 102 -17.11 0.23 11.95
CA VAL A 102 -16.08 -0.08 12.96
C VAL A 102 -15.23 1.15 13.23
N GLU A 103 -15.40 1.72 14.42
CA GLU A 103 -14.70 2.93 14.82
C GLU A 103 -13.41 2.61 15.58
N VAL A 104 -12.34 3.32 15.23
CA VAL A 104 -11.05 3.25 15.94
C VAL A 104 -10.61 4.64 16.39
N GLU A 105 -9.90 4.70 17.51
CA GLU A 105 -9.28 5.92 18.02
C GLU A 105 -7.85 6.07 17.46
N ARG A 106 -7.59 7.15 16.74
CA ARG A 106 -6.25 7.54 16.29
C ARG A 106 -5.75 8.76 17.06
N LEU A 107 -4.55 8.68 17.61
CA LEU A 107 -3.85 9.83 18.17
C LEU A 107 -3.30 10.71 17.06
N THR A 108 -3.61 12.00 17.13
CA THR A 108 -3.06 13.03 16.24
C THR A 108 -2.39 14.11 17.08
N LYS A 109 -1.66 15.02 16.43
CA LYS A 109 -1.08 16.21 17.09
C LYS A 109 -2.14 17.07 17.81
N ASP A 110 -3.39 17.03 17.34
CA ASP A 110 -4.51 17.83 17.85
C ASP A 110 -5.39 17.02 18.84
N GLY A 111 -4.94 15.82 19.24
CA GLY A 111 -5.64 14.93 20.16
C GLY A 111 -6.20 13.67 19.50
N LYS A 112 -7.12 13.00 20.20
CA LYS A 112 -7.77 11.77 19.72
C LYS A 112 -8.78 12.08 18.62
N ARG A 113 -8.77 11.28 17.55
CA ARG A 113 -9.73 11.35 16.46
C ARG A 113 -10.36 9.97 16.25
N ILE A 114 -11.69 9.93 16.13
CA ILE A 114 -12.44 8.73 15.79
C ILE A 114 -12.52 8.61 14.26
N ILE A 115 -12.26 7.42 13.74
CA ILE A 115 -12.33 7.10 12.30
C ILE A 115 -13.14 5.82 12.14
N ASP A 116 -14.12 5.85 11.25
CA ASP A 116 -14.80 4.63 10.80
C ASP A 116 -13.97 3.98 9.69
N VAL A 117 -13.46 2.78 9.97
CA VAL A 117 -12.53 2.04 9.12
C VAL A 117 -13.28 1.23 8.06
N ARG A 118 -14.45 0.71 8.43
CA ARG A 118 -15.16 -0.30 7.62
C ARG A 118 -15.47 0.18 6.19
N PRO A 119 -15.96 1.41 5.95
CA PRO A 119 -16.30 1.87 4.60
C PRO A 119 -15.10 1.97 3.64
N ALA A 120 -13.87 2.08 4.17
CA ALA A 120 -12.67 2.18 3.35
C ALA A 120 -12.15 0.81 2.90
N VAL A 121 -12.46 -0.28 3.62
CA VAL A 121 -11.98 -1.62 3.30
C VAL A 121 -12.85 -2.26 2.23
N VAL A 122 -12.27 -2.47 1.05
CA VAL A 122 -12.92 -3.09 -0.13
C VAL A 122 -12.89 -4.60 0.02
N SER A 123 -11.74 -5.15 0.38
CA SER A 123 -11.54 -6.57 0.59
C SER A 123 -10.55 -6.81 1.74
N ALA A 124 -10.72 -7.95 2.41
CA ALA A 124 -9.82 -8.46 3.43
C ALA A 124 -9.86 -9.98 3.34
N LEU A 125 -8.71 -10.59 3.08
CA LEU A 125 -8.54 -12.02 2.88
C LEU A 125 -7.30 -12.49 3.66
N VAL A 126 -7.36 -13.70 4.20
CA VAL A 126 -6.21 -14.30 4.87
C VAL A 126 -5.53 -15.26 3.91
N GLU A 127 -4.23 -15.13 3.74
CA GLU A 127 -3.49 -16.09 2.92
C GLU A 127 -3.56 -17.48 3.58
N PRO A 128 -3.87 -18.53 2.80
CA PRO A 128 -3.77 -19.89 3.31
C PRO A 128 -2.31 -20.16 3.68
N ARG A 129 -2.05 -20.96 4.71
CA ARG A 129 -0.68 -21.43 5.00
C ARG A 129 -0.12 -22.07 3.73
N SER A 130 0.87 -21.44 3.11
CA SER A 130 1.65 -22.08 2.07
C SER A 130 2.54 -23.13 2.72
N SER A 131 2.39 -24.39 2.34
CA SER A 131 3.34 -25.46 2.68
C SER A 131 4.74 -25.23 2.10
N ASP A 132 4.87 -24.26 1.20
CA ASP A 132 6.05 -23.99 0.38
C ASP A 132 6.94 -22.86 0.93
N ALA A 133 6.78 -22.47 2.20
CA ALA A 133 7.80 -21.71 2.91
C ALA A 133 9.06 -22.59 3.00
N GLY A 134 9.92 -22.48 1.99
CA GLY A 134 11.13 -23.25 1.86
C GLY A 134 12.05 -23.06 3.06
N HIS A 135 12.56 -24.20 3.56
CA HIS A 135 13.75 -24.34 4.40
C HIS A 135 13.72 -23.81 5.84
N ASP A 136 12.56 -23.69 6.48
CA ASP A 136 12.56 -23.75 7.94
C ASP A 136 12.42 -25.20 8.39
N GLU A 137 13.41 -25.68 9.15
CA GLU A 137 13.38 -27.00 9.78
C GLU A 137 12.02 -27.23 10.45
N ALA A 138 11.36 -28.32 10.06
CA ALA A 138 10.03 -28.68 10.53
C ALA A 138 9.96 -28.67 12.07
N GLY A 139 9.43 -27.59 12.64
CA GLY A 139 9.16 -27.48 14.08
C GLY A 139 9.49 -26.16 14.76
N LEU A 140 10.06 -25.15 14.08
CA LEU A 140 10.50 -23.89 14.73
C LEU A 140 9.84 -22.59 14.24
N SER A 141 9.14 -22.58 13.10
CA SER A 141 8.46 -21.36 12.64
C SER A 141 7.25 -21.06 13.51
N GLN A 142 7.26 -19.90 14.17
CA GLN A 142 6.07 -19.38 14.85
C GLN A 142 4.94 -19.18 13.82
N PRO A 143 3.66 -19.32 14.22
CA PRO A 143 2.58 -19.06 13.28
C PRO A 143 2.65 -17.63 12.77
N CYS A 144 2.38 -17.43 11.49
CA CYS A 144 2.29 -16.11 10.88
C CYS A 144 1.00 -16.04 10.08
N GLY A 145 0.07 -15.19 10.53
CA GLY A 145 -1.14 -14.86 9.78
C GLY A 145 -0.80 -13.75 8.78
N ILE A 146 -1.25 -13.88 7.54
CA ILE A 146 -1.03 -12.85 6.52
C ILE A 146 -2.37 -12.33 6.04
N LEU A 147 -2.61 -11.05 6.26
CA LEU A 147 -3.80 -10.34 5.81
C LEU A 147 -3.49 -9.61 4.50
N MET A 148 -4.21 -9.96 3.44
CA MET A 148 -4.28 -9.22 2.19
C MET A 148 -5.52 -8.33 2.22
N THR A 149 -5.35 -7.00 2.16
CA THR A 149 -6.48 -6.06 2.21
C THR A 149 -6.34 -4.91 1.22
N VAL A 150 -7.43 -4.61 0.53
CA VAL A 150 -7.54 -3.44 -0.34
C VAL A 150 -8.29 -2.34 0.39
N VAL A 151 -7.65 -1.18 0.51
CA VAL A 151 -8.15 -0.02 1.26
C VAL A 151 -8.24 1.21 0.35
N ARG A 152 -9.41 1.83 0.29
CA ARG A 152 -9.64 3.10 -0.41
C ARG A 152 -8.90 4.24 0.28
N GLN A 153 -8.31 5.11 -0.53
CA GLN A 153 -7.71 6.36 -0.10
C GLN A 153 -8.79 7.41 0.12
N VAL A 154 -9.33 7.44 1.34
CA VAL A 154 -10.38 8.38 1.75
C VAL A 154 -9.81 9.49 2.65
N THR A 155 -10.64 10.50 2.93
CA THR A 155 -10.34 11.54 3.92
C THR A 155 -11.37 11.51 5.05
N PRO A 156 -10.99 11.27 6.32
CA PRO A 156 -9.63 11.00 6.80
C PRO A 156 -9.10 9.64 6.33
N THR A 157 -7.79 9.57 6.06
CA THR A 157 -7.14 8.34 5.59
C THR A 157 -7.30 7.20 6.58
N VAL A 158 -7.57 6.00 6.07
CA VAL A 158 -7.49 4.73 6.80
C VAL A 158 -6.14 4.09 6.48
N ARG A 159 -5.35 3.83 7.52
CA ARG A 159 -4.02 3.21 7.44
C ARG A 159 -4.11 1.70 7.68
N PRO A 160 -3.10 0.91 7.29
CA PRO A 160 -3.03 -0.51 7.68
C PRO A 160 -3.19 -0.71 9.20
N ASP A 161 -2.58 0.16 10.02
CA ASP A 161 -2.76 0.13 11.47
C ASP A 161 -4.19 0.37 11.94
N ASP A 162 -4.97 1.20 11.22
CA ASP A 162 -6.37 1.43 11.54
C ASP A 162 -7.19 0.15 11.28
N VAL A 163 -6.85 -0.63 10.25
CA VAL A 163 -7.45 -1.96 9.98
C VAL A 163 -7.10 -2.95 11.09
N LEU A 164 -5.85 -2.99 11.55
CA LEU A 164 -5.44 -3.83 12.67
C LEU A 164 -6.14 -3.45 13.98
N ASN A 165 -6.26 -2.16 14.26
CA ASN A 165 -7.03 -1.67 15.40
C ASN A 165 -8.51 -2.05 15.30
N ALA A 166 -9.08 -2.06 14.09
CA ALA A 166 -10.45 -2.49 13.87
C ALA A 166 -10.64 -3.97 14.21
N LEU A 167 -9.72 -4.85 13.78
CA LEU A 167 -9.72 -6.28 14.15
C LEU A 167 -9.63 -6.46 15.67
N ARG A 168 -8.80 -5.67 16.35
CA ARG A 168 -8.71 -5.66 17.81
C ARG A 168 -10.03 -5.24 18.48
N VAL A 169 -10.68 -4.20 17.97
CA VAL A 169 -11.95 -3.68 18.54
C VAL A 169 -13.07 -4.71 18.45
N VAL A 170 -13.19 -5.41 17.32
CA VAL A 170 -14.34 -6.29 17.06
C VAL A 170 -14.11 -7.75 17.48
N ALA A 171 -12.86 -8.22 17.45
CA ALA A 171 -12.53 -9.62 17.71
C ALA A 171 -11.48 -9.81 18.82
N GLY A 172 -10.97 -8.74 19.42
CA GLY A 172 -9.94 -8.84 20.46
C GLY A 172 -8.58 -9.33 19.96
N LEU A 173 -8.35 -9.36 18.64
CA LEU A 173 -7.10 -9.81 18.04
C LEU A 173 -5.96 -8.87 18.45
N VAL A 174 -4.99 -9.39 19.20
CA VAL A 174 -3.79 -8.64 19.64
C VAL A 174 -2.55 -9.45 19.26
N PRO A 175 -1.85 -9.06 18.19
CA PRO A 175 -0.58 -9.68 17.84
C PRO A 175 0.45 -9.56 18.98
N PRO A 176 1.24 -10.59 19.26
CA PRO A 176 2.24 -10.56 20.33
C PRO A 176 3.43 -9.65 20.01
N VAL A 177 3.66 -9.34 18.73
CA VAL A 177 4.67 -8.41 18.22
C VAL A 177 4.04 -7.45 17.20
N PRO A 178 4.66 -6.29 16.91
CA PRO A 178 4.16 -5.38 15.89
C PRO A 178 4.03 -6.06 14.52
N ALA A 179 2.89 -5.88 13.85
CA ALA A 179 2.68 -6.38 12.51
C ALA A 179 3.55 -5.64 11.48
N ARG A 180 3.88 -6.31 10.39
CA ARG A 180 4.65 -5.74 9.28
C ARG A 180 3.73 -5.50 8.10
N ALA A 181 3.58 -4.25 7.68
CA ALA A 181 2.76 -3.91 6.52
C ALA A 181 3.65 -3.55 5.32
N THR A 182 3.32 -4.14 4.17
CA THR A 182 3.89 -3.81 2.87
C THR A 182 2.77 -3.43 1.92
N ARG A 183 2.88 -2.27 1.28
CA ARG A 183 1.99 -1.89 0.18
C ARG A 183 2.43 -2.61 -1.09
N MET A 184 1.59 -3.51 -1.57
CA MET A 184 1.91 -4.37 -2.73
C MET A 184 1.54 -3.70 -4.05
N ALA A 185 0.45 -2.95 -4.08
CA ALA A 185 -0.06 -2.30 -5.28
C ALA A 185 -0.86 -1.03 -4.94
N GLN A 186 -0.98 -0.14 -5.93
CA GLN A 186 -1.89 1.01 -5.89
C GLN A 186 -2.56 1.18 -7.24
N GLY A 187 -3.75 1.76 -7.25
CA GLY A 187 -4.51 1.92 -8.49
C GLY A 187 -5.89 2.49 -8.27
N ARG A 188 -6.62 2.64 -9.37
CA ARG A 188 -8.07 2.79 -9.34
C ARG A 188 -8.72 1.43 -9.16
N LEU A 189 -9.87 1.41 -8.53
CA LEU A 189 -10.70 0.21 -8.45
C LEU A 189 -11.55 0.06 -9.72
N ASP A 190 -11.56 -1.15 -10.28
CA ASP A 190 -12.55 -1.54 -11.30
C ASP A 190 -13.92 -1.84 -10.67
N ASP A 191 -14.89 -2.22 -11.51
CA ASP A 191 -16.25 -2.55 -11.08
C ASP A 191 -16.30 -3.79 -10.17
N GLU A 192 -15.28 -4.66 -10.23
CA GLU A 192 -15.11 -5.82 -9.38
C GLU A 192 -14.32 -5.53 -8.09
N GLY A 193 -13.85 -4.30 -7.87
CA GLY A 193 -13.06 -3.91 -6.70
C GLY A 193 -11.61 -4.36 -6.74
N ARG A 194 -11.07 -4.68 -7.91
CA ARG A 194 -9.66 -4.99 -8.14
C ARG A 194 -8.90 -3.73 -8.54
N LEU A 195 -7.60 -3.69 -8.24
CA LEU A 195 -6.75 -2.58 -8.64
C LEU A 195 -6.40 -2.67 -10.13
N VAL A 196 -6.57 -1.56 -10.83
CA VAL A 196 -6.06 -1.34 -12.18
C VAL A 196 -4.70 -0.64 -12.10
N ASP A 197 -3.71 -1.14 -12.84
CA ASP A 197 -2.38 -0.56 -12.88
C ASP A 197 -2.43 0.91 -13.38
N PRO A 198 -1.94 1.89 -12.57
CA PRO A 198 -1.91 3.31 -12.93
C PRO A 198 -1.20 3.63 -14.25
N LEU A 199 -0.25 2.78 -14.66
CA LEU A 199 0.59 2.98 -15.84
C LEU A 199 0.05 2.26 -17.09
N GLN A 200 -0.96 1.39 -16.96
CA GLN A 200 -1.45 0.58 -18.08
C GLN A 200 -1.82 1.43 -19.30
N GLN A 201 -2.56 2.53 -19.08
CA GLN A 201 -2.98 3.43 -20.16
C GLN A 201 -1.79 4.00 -20.94
N ASP A 202 -0.70 4.34 -20.27
CA ASP A 202 0.48 4.91 -20.92
C ASP A 202 1.30 3.85 -21.67
N ARG A 203 1.25 2.57 -21.27
CA ARG A 203 1.90 1.47 -22.00
C ARG A 203 1.20 1.11 -23.31
N GLU A 204 -0.11 1.28 -23.36
CA GLU A 204 -0.95 0.91 -24.49
C GLU A 204 -1.11 2.02 -25.55
N SER A 205 -0.50 3.19 -25.32
CA SER A 205 -0.64 4.42 -26.14
C SER A 205 0.34 4.54 -27.31
#